data_AF-A0A355QCY4-F1
#
_entry.id   AF-A0A355QCY4-F1
#
_cell.length_a   1.000
_cell.length_b   1.000
_cell.length_c   1.000
_cell.angle_alpha   90.00
_cell.angle_beta   90.00
_cell.angle_gamma   90.00
#
_symmetry.space_group_name_H-M   'P 1'
#
loop_
_entity.id
_entity.type
_entity.pdbx_description
1 polymer ?
#
loop_
_entity_poly.entity_id
_entity_poly.type
_entity_poly.pdbx_seq_one_letter_code
_entity_poly.pdbx_strand_id
1 'polypeptide(L)'
;LNLRLISSARDLVVDPLEPAEGDVLIIAGPDYDSDEISNSPEARMVASSKRSATVNSGIRMGNGLRGLNFSPLPGAEKEGEVIEEVVGDKERSTIFFTRAAAEEKELRSYNAEKVPEILHIATHGFFLKEQERLAKRIMGMQRGSQNPIPPPADNPLLRAGLAFAGLNPNAPLLGEIDTDNDGVLTAMEVLSLNLTGTRLVILSACETGLGEIHEGEGVYGLRRSFQEAGVDSVINSFWEVSDDGTQLLMTKFYDKYLDGIPPREAMREARLEMVEDFRWSSPFYWGAFAMVGRRE
;
A
#
# COMPACT_ATOMS: atom_id res chain seq x y z
N LEU A 1 21.33 -31.02 -3.04
CA LEU A 1 21.91 -29.82 -2.39
C LEU A 1 20.79 -28.81 -2.22
N ASN A 2 20.40 -28.51 -0.99
CA ASN A 2 19.30 -27.60 -0.68
C ASN A 2 19.88 -26.18 -0.56
N LEU A 3 19.98 -25.46 -1.69
CA LEU A 3 20.56 -24.13 -1.77
C LEU A 3 19.50 -23.07 -1.42
N ARG A 4 19.70 -22.35 -0.31
CA ARG A 4 18.82 -21.26 0.14
C ARG A 4 19.41 -19.91 -0.27
N LEU A 5 18.63 -19.09 -0.97
CA LEU A 5 18.99 -17.71 -1.28
C LEU A 5 18.49 -16.84 -0.12
N ILE A 6 19.42 -16.14 0.53
CA ILE A 6 19.18 -15.36 1.74
C ILE A 6 19.16 -13.90 1.33
N SER A 7 18.02 -13.23 1.58
CA SER A 7 17.84 -11.83 1.17
C SER A 7 18.40 -10.85 2.21
N SER A 8 18.47 -11.28 3.48
CA SER A 8 19.12 -10.55 4.56
C SER A 8 19.64 -11.49 5.65
N ALA A 9 20.57 -11.02 6.49
CA ALA A 9 21.08 -11.80 7.63
C ALA A 9 19.98 -12.18 8.65
N ARG A 10 18.82 -11.51 8.64
CA ARG A 10 17.66 -11.87 9.48
C ARG A 10 17.11 -13.24 9.12
N ASP A 11 17.16 -13.62 7.84
CA ASP A 11 16.63 -14.91 7.35
C ASP A 11 17.43 -16.12 7.87
N LEU A 12 18.59 -15.89 8.52
CA LEU A 12 19.40 -16.91 9.18
C LEU A 12 19.01 -17.18 10.64
N VAL A 13 18.30 -16.25 11.28
CA VAL A 13 18.12 -16.21 12.74
C VAL A 13 16.65 -16.33 13.16
N VAL A 14 15.72 -16.11 12.23
CA VAL A 14 14.28 -16.12 12.52
C VAL A 14 13.72 -17.51 12.23
N ASP A 15 13.20 -18.16 13.27
CA ASP A 15 12.37 -19.36 13.12
C ASP A 15 11.21 -19.07 12.15
N PRO A 16 10.77 -20.04 11.32
CA PRO A 16 9.59 -19.87 10.50
C PRO A 16 8.44 -19.39 11.39
N LEU A 17 7.85 -18.24 11.06
CA LEU A 17 6.67 -17.79 11.79
C LEU A 17 5.56 -18.78 11.43
N GLU A 18 4.84 -19.26 12.44
CA GLU A 18 3.65 -20.05 12.19
C GLU A 18 2.64 -19.16 11.48
N PRO A 19 2.18 -19.54 10.27
CA PRO A 19 1.21 -18.75 9.55
C PRO A 19 -0.11 -18.69 10.33
N ALA A 20 -0.77 -17.54 10.28
CA ALA A 20 -2.12 -17.44 10.80
C ALA A 20 -3.06 -18.35 10.00
N GLU A 21 -3.84 -19.18 10.69
CA GLU A 21 -4.99 -19.90 10.11
C GLU A 21 -6.17 -18.92 9.95
N GLY A 22 -5.98 -17.89 9.11
CA GLY A 22 -6.83 -16.71 9.04
C GLY A 22 -7.69 -16.61 7.77
N ASP A 23 -8.57 -15.60 7.80
CA ASP A 23 -9.43 -15.22 6.67
C ASP A 23 -8.63 -14.54 5.55
N VAL A 24 -9.23 -14.46 4.35
CA VAL A 24 -8.77 -13.60 3.27
C VAL A 24 -9.38 -12.22 3.46
N LEU A 25 -8.55 -11.21 3.71
CA LEU A 25 -8.97 -9.81 3.78
C LEU A 25 -8.76 -9.14 2.43
N ILE A 26 -9.83 -8.57 1.87
CA ILE A 26 -9.81 -7.85 0.61
C ILE A 26 -10.25 -6.41 0.88
N ILE A 27 -9.42 -5.44 0.48
CA ILE A 27 -9.80 -4.03 0.43
C ILE A 27 -9.61 -3.56 -1.01
N ALA A 28 -10.70 -3.22 -1.69
CA ALA A 28 -10.65 -2.94 -3.12
C ALA A 28 -11.56 -1.77 -3.52
N GLY A 29 -11.11 -0.95 -4.47
CA GLY A 29 -11.87 0.16 -5.02
C GLY A 29 -12.45 1.14 -3.99
N PRO A 30 -11.62 1.79 -3.15
CA PRO A 30 -12.13 2.75 -2.18
C PRO A 30 -12.83 3.95 -2.82
N ASP A 31 -13.83 4.49 -2.13
CA ASP A 31 -14.47 5.75 -2.52
C ASP A 31 -13.67 6.93 -1.96
N TYR A 32 -12.72 7.42 -2.74
CA TYR A 32 -11.81 8.50 -2.35
C TYR A 32 -12.54 9.82 -2.03
N ASP A 33 -13.76 10.01 -2.55
CA ASP A 33 -14.58 11.21 -2.34
C ASP A 33 -15.58 11.07 -1.18
N SER A 34 -15.53 9.97 -0.42
CA SER A 34 -16.44 9.73 0.71
C SER A 34 -16.33 10.81 1.80
N ASP A 35 -17.47 11.43 2.13
CA ASP A 35 -17.60 12.42 3.20
C ASP A 35 -17.76 11.79 4.61
N GLU A 36 -17.82 10.46 4.70
CA GLU A 36 -18.04 9.76 5.99
C GLU A 36 -16.82 9.90 6.91
N ILE A 37 -15.64 10.01 6.33
CA ILE A 37 -14.36 10.11 7.04
C ILE A 37 -13.98 11.59 7.30
N SER A 38 -14.36 12.51 6.39
CA SER A 38 -14.02 13.94 6.49
C SER A 38 -14.73 14.70 7.62
N ASN A 39 -15.76 14.08 8.23
CA ASN A 39 -16.63 14.69 9.22
C ASN A 39 -16.28 14.37 10.68
N SER A 40 -15.08 13.85 10.95
CA SER A 40 -14.65 13.58 12.32
C SER A 40 -14.71 14.85 13.21
N PRO A 41 -15.07 14.73 14.50
CA PRO A 41 -15.03 15.84 15.46
C PRO A 41 -13.68 16.59 15.45
N GLU A 42 -12.59 15.85 15.25
CA GLU A 42 -11.21 16.33 15.16
C GLU A 42 -11.01 17.22 13.92
N ALA A 43 -11.46 16.78 12.74
CA ALA A 43 -11.42 17.56 11.51
C ALA A 43 -12.24 18.87 11.63
N ARG A 44 -13.41 18.81 12.28
CA ARG A 44 -14.26 19.98 12.55
C ARG A 44 -13.61 20.97 13.52
N MET A 45 -12.93 20.49 14.56
CA MET A 45 -12.20 21.36 15.49
C MET A 45 -11.08 22.13 14.79
N VAL A 46 -10.30 21.47 13.94
CA VAL A 46 -9.21 22.11 13.19
C VAL A 46 -9.74 23.11 12.15
N ALA A 47 -10.79 22.75 11.41
CA ALA A 47 -11.46 23.67 10.48
C ALA A 47 -12.04 24.91 11.20
N SER A 48 -12.54 24.76 12.42
CA SER A 48 -13.03 25.87 13.24
C SER A 48 -11.89 26.74 13.80
N SER A 49 -10.75 26.13 14.16
CA SER A 49 -9.54 26.80 14.66
C SER A 49 -8.81 27.62 13.58
N LYS A 50 -8.94 27.23 12.29
CA LYS A 50 -8.44 28.01 11.13
C LYS A 50 -9.02 29.43 11.04
N ARG A 51 -10.18 29.72 11.63
CA ARG A 51 -10.73 31.09 11.70
C ARG A 51 -10.09 31.97 12.77
N SER A 52 -9.29 31.42 13.68
CA SER A 52 -8.73 32.14 14.83
C SER A 52 -7.20 32.11 14.95
N ALA A 53 -6.50 31.16 14.31
CA ALA A 53 -5.07 30.93 14.53
C ALA A 53 -4.20 31.23 13.29
N THR A 54 -4.05 32.50 12.92
CA THR A 54 -3.04 32.96 11.93
C THR A 54 -1.62 33.08 12.52
N VAL A 55 -1.37 32.72 13.78
CA VAL A 55 -0.07 32.98 14.42
C VAL A 55 0.36 31.83 15.34
N ASN A 56 0.96 30.78 14.76
CA ASN A 56 2.15 30.14 15.34
C ASN A 56 2.77 29.17 14.33
N SER A 57 3.96 29.55 13.83
CA SER A 57 4.79 28.72 12.96
C SER A 57 5.81 27.98 13.82
N GLY A 58 5.70 26.66 13.88
CA GLY A 58 6.70 25.75 14.40
C GLY A 58 6.50 24.38 13.78
N ILE A 59 7.41 23.99 12.87
CA ILE A 59 7.58 22.66 12.26
C ILE A 59 6.26 22.06 11.72
N ARG A 60 5.85 22.51 10.53
CA ARG A 60 4.76 21.86 9.77
C ARG A 60 5.36 20.73 8.94
N MET A 61 4.86 19.50 9.13
CA MET A 61 5.06 18.36 8.23
C MET A 61 4.69 18.80 6.80
N GLY A 62 5.46 18.35 5.81
CA GLY A 62 5.55 18.97 4.49
C GLY A 62 4.23 19.19 3.75
N ASN A 63 4.19 20.28 2.97
CA ASN A 63 3.11 20.62 2.02
C ASN A 63 2.85 19.55 0.91
N GLY A 64 3.48 18.37 0.96
CA GLY A 64 3.51 17.40 -0.13
C GLY A 64 2.20 16.63 -0.33
N LEU A 65 1.48 16.37 0.76
CA LEU A 65 0.23 15.60 0.74
C LEU A 65 -1.01 16.47 0.40
N ARG A 66 -0.90 17.80 0.52
CA ARG A 66 -2.03 18.75 0.39
C ARG A 66 -2.55 19.01 -1.03
N GLY A 67 -2.11 18.22 -2.00
CA GLY A 67 -2.52 18.32 -3.40
C GLY A 67 -2.87 16.98 -4.02
N LEU A 68 -3.01 15.93 -3.21
CA LEU A 68 -3.47 14.63 -3.68
C LEU A 68 -4.95 14.71 -4.08
N ASN A 69 -5.26 14.15 -5.24
CA ASN A 69 -6.61 13.94 -5.71
C ASN A 69 -6.59 12.68 -6.59
N PHE A 70 -7.39 11.69 -6.23
CA PHE A 70 -7.47 10.41 -6.90
C PHE A 70 -8.84 10.22 -7.54
N SER A 71 -8.84 9.72 -8.77
CA SER A 71 -10.08 9.37 -9.47
C SER A 71 -10.55 7.99 -9.02
N PRO A 72 -11.85 7.67 -9.15
CA PRO A 72 -12.33 6.32 -8.87
C PRO A 72 -11.64 5.24 -9.73
N LEU A 73 -11.39 4.07 -9.15
CA LEU A 73 -10.83 2.88 -9.82
C LEU A 73 -11.87 1.75 -9.88
N PRO A 74 -12.83 1.78 -10.82
CA PRO A 74 -13.85 0.73 -10.92
C PRO A 74 -13.24 -0.65 -11.21
N GLY A 75 -12.10 -0.71 -11.92
CA GLY A 75 -11.35 -1.94 -12.13
C GLY A 75 -10.84 -2.59 -10.86
N ALA A 76 -10.44 -1.79 -9.86
CA ALA A 76 -9.98 -2.27 -8.57
C ALA A 76 -11.14 -2.87 -7.76
N GLU A 77 -12.31 -2.21 -7.75
CA GLU A 77 -13.52 -2.79 -7.14
C GLU A 77 -13.86 -4.14 -7.78
N LYS A 78 -13.83 -4.20 -9.12
CA LYS A 78 -14.10 -5.43 -9.87
C LYS A 78 -13.09 -6.54 -9.57
N GLU A 79 -11.80 -6.20 -9.43
CA GLU A 79 -10.76 -7.13 -8.99
C GLU A 79 -11.10 -7.75 -7.64
N GLY A 80 -11.51 -6.94 -6.66
CA GLY A 80 -11.92 -7.43 -5.35
C GLY A 80 -13.12 -8.39 -5.39
N GLU A 81 -14.17 -8.04 -6.15
CA GLU A 81 -15.36 -8.88 -6.33
C GLU A 81 -15.02 -10.25 -6.93
N VAL A 82 -14.14 -10.29 -7.94
CA VAL A 82 -13.74 -11.54 -8.60
C VAL A 82 -12.92 -12.41 -7.65
N ILE A 83 -12.04 -11.82 -6.84
CA ILE A 83 -11.25 -12.57 -5.87
C ILE A 83 -12.16 -13.12 -4.77
N GLU A 84 -13.14 -12.34 -4.28
CA GLU A 84 -14.13 -12.81 -3.31
C GLU A 84 -14.87 -14.05 -3.82
N GLU A 85 -15.29 -14.05 -5.08
CA GLU A 85 -15.94 -15.21 -5.74
C GLU A 85 -15.02 -16.44 -5.76
N VAL A 86 -13.77 -16.28 -6.22
CA VAL A 86 -12.78 -17.38 -6.26
C VAL A 86 -12.48 -17.95 -4.87
N VAL A 87 -12.39 -17.09 -3.85
CA VAL A 87 -12.15 -17.52 -2.47
C VAL A 87 -13.37 -18.27 -1.91
N GLY A 88 -14.58 -17.78 -2.21
CA GLY A 88 -15.83 -18.43 -1.82
C GLY A 88 -16.01 -19.82 -2.44
N ASP A 89 -15.64 -19.99 -3.72
CA ASP A 89 -15.67 -21.28 -4.42
C ASP A 89 -14.74 -22.33 -3.79
N LYS A 90 -13.70 -21.90 -3.07
CA LYS A 90 -12.77 -22.77 -2.33
C LYS A 90 -13.17 -22.98 -0.87
N GLU A 91 -14.39 -22.58 -0.49
CA GLU A 91 -14.95 -22.67 0.88
C GLU A 91 -14.08 -21.97 1.94
N ARG A 92 -13.36 -20.92 1.54
CA ARG A 92 -12.54 -20.09 2.44
C ARG A 92 -13.34 -18.85 2.87
N SER A 93 -13.10 -18.39 4.09
CA SER A 93 -13.69 -17.16 4.63
C SER A 93 -13.03 -15.91 4.04
N THR A 94 -13.87 -14.95 3.69
CA THR A 94 -13.45 -13.64 3.15
C THR A 94 -14.06 -12.52 3.97
N ILE A 95 -13.26 -11.49 4.23
CA ILE A 95 -13.71 -10.18 4.70
C ILE A 95 -13.45 -9.20 3.56
N PHE A 96 -14.49 -8.60 3.00
CA PHE A 96 -14.38 -7.70 1.85
C PHE A 96 -14.88 -6.29 2.18
N PHE A 97 -14.00 -5.31 2.02
CA PHE A 97 -14.30 -3.88 2.13
C PHE A 97 -14.14 -3.19 0.78
N THR A 98 -15.16 -2.45 0.36
CA THR A 98 -15.18 -1.68 -0.90
C THR A 98 -15.84 -0.32 -0.71
N ARG A 99 -15.61 0.61 -1.65
CA ARG A 99 -16.19 1.97 -1.67
C ARG A 99 -15.95 2.69 -0.34
N ALA A 100 -17.00 3.25 0.28
CA ALA A 100 -16.89 3.99 1.53
C ALA A 100 -16.41 3.13 2.72
N ALA A 101 -16.64 1.82 2.69
CA ALA A 101 -16.20 0.90 3.74
C ALA A 101 -14.71 0.50 3.62
N ALA A 102 -14.07 0.77 2.48
CA ALA A 102 -12.64 0.53 2.27
C ALA A 102 -11.81 1.64 2.95
N GLU A 103 -11.90 1.70 4.27
CA GLU A 103 -11.25 2.68 5.11
C GLU A 103 -9.85 2.21 5.55
N GLU A 104 -8.97 3.16 5.83
CA GLU A 104 -7.61 2.90 6.30
C GLU A 104 -7.61 2.21 7.67
N LYS A 105 -8.55 2.59 8.55
CA LYS A 105 -8.70 2.03 9.90
C LYS A 105 -8.90 0.51 9.93
N GLU A 106 -9.41 -0.09 8.85
CA GLU A 106 -9.68 -1.52 8.79
C GLU A 106 -8.39 -2.32 8.94
N LEU A 107 -7.27 -1.81 8.43
CA LEU A 107 -5.95 -2.43 8.59
C LEU A 107 -5.36 -2.24 9.99
N ARG A 108 -5.72 -1.16 10.68
CA ARG A 108 -5.28 -0.88 12.06
C ARG A 108 -6.03 -1.70 13.10
N SER A 109 -7.20 -2.24 12.74
CA SER A 109 -7.99 -3.09 13.63
C SER A 109 -7.35 -4.46 13.90
N TYR A 110 -6.43 -4.90 13.03
CA TYR A 110 -5.72 -6.17 13.17
C TYR A 110 -4.55 -6.04 14.13
N ASN A 111 -4.38 -7.04 14.99
CA ASN A 111 -3.28 -7.16 15.95
C ASN A 111 -2.74 -8.59 15.92
N ALA A 112 -1.65 -8.88 16.64
CA ALA A 112 -0.99 -10.18 16.62
C ALA A 112 -1.90 -11.41 16.89
N GLU A 113 -3.07 -11.22 17.52
CA GLU A 113 -4.02 -12.31 17.83
C GLU A 113 -5.06 -12.54 16.73
N LYS A 114 -5.23 -11.56 15.83
CA LYS A 114 -6.18 -11.60 14.72
C LYS A 114 -5.52 -10.86 13.57
N VAL A 115 -4.80 -11.59 12.72
CA VAL A 115 -4.21 -11.13 11.44
C VAL A 115 -4.78 -11.96 10.29
N PRO A 116 -4.96 -11.38 9.09
CA PRO A 116 -5.40 -12.16 7.94
C PRO A 116 -4.29 -13.11 7.48
N GLU A 117 -4.68 -14.25 6.91
CA GLU A 117 -3.71 -15.12 6.23
C GLU A 117 -3.23 -14.44 4.95
N ILE A 118 -4.19 -13.88 4.20
CA ILE A 118 -3.98 -13.20 2.93
C ILE A 118 -4.60 -11.81 3.03
N LEU A 119 -3.83 -10.78 2.72
CA LEU A 119 -4.31 -9.41 2.60
C LEU A 119 -4.15 -8.93 1.16
N HIS A 120 -5.27 -8.62 0.50
CA HIS A 120 -5.32 -8.06 -0.84
C HIS A 120 -5.75 -6.60 -0.78
N ILE A 121 -4.95 -5.70 -1.35
CA ILE A 121 -5.27 -4.26 -1.44
C ILE A 121 -5.21 -3.84 -2.91
N ALA A 122 -6.35 -3.44 -3.46
CA ALA A 122 -6.49 -2.89 -4.81
C ALA A 122 -6.95 -1.43 -4.74
N THR A 123 -6.02 -0.49 -4.94
CA THR A 123 -6.26 0.96 -4.76
C THR A 123 -5.18 1.79 -5.48
N HIS A 124 -5.23 3.12 -5.40
CA HIS A 124 -4.11 3.96 -5.83
C HIS A 124 -2.93 3.91 -4.86
N GLY A 125 -1.74 3.68 -5.40
CA GLY A 125 -0.48 3.95 -4.71
C GLY A 125 0.09 5.30 -5.14
N PHE A 126 0.88 5.94 -4.27
CA PHE A 126 1.56 7.19 -4.61
C PHE A 126 2.97 7.25 -4.04
N PHE A 127 3.83 8.02 -4.73
CA PHE A 127 5.16 8.38 -4.24
C PHE A 127 5.44 9.87 -4.50
N LEU A 128 5.59 10.64 -3.43
CA LEU A 128 5.85 12.07 -3.51
C LEU A 128 7.34 12.35 -3.77
N LYS A 129 7.63 13.29 -4.67
CA LYS A 129 9.00 13.79 -4.87
C LYS A 129 9.48 14.56 -3.65
N GLU A 130 10.77 14.42 -3.36
CA GLU A 130 11.44 15.21 -2.33
C GLU A 130 11.28 16.70 -2.65
N GLN A 131 10.94 17.50 -1.64
CA GLN A 131 10.81 18.94 -1.82
C GLN A 131 12.19 19.62 -1.91
N GLU A 132 12.86 19.49 -3.06
CA GLU A 132 14.17 20.10 -3.31
C GLU A 132 14.20 21.61 -2.99
N ARG A 133 13.09 22.32 -3.23
CA ARG A 133 13.00 23.76 -2.92
C ARG A 133 13.02 24.06 -1.43
N LEU A 134 12.44 23.19 -0.60
CA LEU A 134 12.46 23.34 0.86
C LEU A 134 13.86 23.06 1.39
N ALA A 135 14.49 21.97 0.93
CA ALA A 135 15.88 21.65 1.25
C ALA A 135 16.83 22.79 0.82
N LYS A 136 16.71 23.28 -0.43
CA LYS A 136 17.50 24.41 -0.95
C LYS A 136 17.24 25.71 -0.18
N ARG A 137 16.01 25.98 0.27
CA ARG A 137 15.69 27.14 1.12
C ARG A 137 16.34 27.04 2.50
N ILE A 138 16.24 25.88 3.17
CA ILE A 138 16.84 25.65 4.48
C ILE A 138 18.37 25.77 4.40
N MET A 139 18.99 25.11 3.40
CA MET A 139 20.42 25.25 3.13
C MET A 139 20.81 26.70 2.79
N GLY A 140 19.98 27.42 2.03
CA GLY A 140 20.20 28.83 1.70
C GLY A 140 20.14 29.76 2.92
N MET A 141 19.24 29.49 3.87
CA MET A 141 19.13 30.23 5.14
C MET A 141 20.29 29.93 6.11
N GLN A 142 20.93 28.77 5.99
CA GLN A 142 22.06 28.37 6.83
C GLN A 142 23.43 28.72 6.24
N ARG A 143 23.49 29.40 5.10
CA ARG A 143 24.76 29.86 4.51
C ARG A 143 25.53 30.75 5.50
N GLY A 144 26.62 30.22 6.04
CA GLY A 144 27.47 30.90 7.03
C GLY A 144 27.37 30.35 8.47
N SER A 145 26.52 29.36 8.74
CA SER A 145 26.51 28.66 10.03
C SER A 145 27.73 27.75 10.17
N GLN A 146 28.40 27.81 11.33
CA GLN A 146 29.52 26.91 11.67
C GLN A 146 29.05 25.46 11.88
N ASN A 147 27.77 25.26 12.22
CA ASN A 147 27.11 23.96 12.32
C ASN A 147 25.78 24.02 11.53
N PRO A 148 25.78 23.71 10.22
CA PRO A 148 24.53 23.60 9.47
C PRO A 148 23.71 22.43 10.01
N ILE A 149 22.44 22.69 10.37
CA ILE A 149 21.51 21.61 10.71
C ILE A 149 21.08 21.00 9.37
N PRO A 150 21.38 19.72 9.09
CA PRO A 150 20.92 19.11 7.84
C PRO A 150 19.42 19.36 7.69
N PRO A 151 18.94 19.71 6.48
CA PRO A 151 17.50 19.86 6.27
C PRO A 151 16.80 18.60 6.75
N PRO A 152 15.58 18.69 7.30
CA PRO A 152 14.80 17.50 7.65
C PRO A 152 14.86 16.57 6.44
N ALA A 153 15.47 15.39 6.61
CA ALA A 153 15.48 14.39 5.57
C ALA A 153 14.02 14.09 5.29
N ASP A 154 13.57 14.37 4.07
CA ASP A 154 12.19 14.14 3.64
C ASP A 154 11.99 12.62 3.59
N ASN A 155 11.56 12.04 4.71
CA ASN A 155 11.60 10.60 4.95
C ASN A 155 10.82 9.89 3.84
N PRO A 156 11.46 9.03 3.02
CA PRO A 156 10.80 8.37 1.89
C PRO A 156 9.59 7.53 2.34
N LEU A 157 9.58 7.05 3.59
CA LEU A 157 8.47 6.27 4.15
C LEU A 157 7.21 7.12 4.39
N LEU A 158 7.35 8.44 4.54
CA LEU A 158 6.22 9.37 4.63
C LEU A 158 5.77 9.87 3.25
N ARG A 159 6.54 9.58 2.21
CA ARG A 159 6.28 10.00 0.83
C ARG A 159 5.66 8.90 -0.02
N ALA A 160 5.79 7.64 0.40
CA ALA A 160 5.13 6.49 -0.20
C ALA A 160 3.87 6.12 0.58
N GLY A 161 2.76 5.85 -0.10
CA GLY A 161 1.53 5.44 0.56
C GLY A 161 0.47 4.88 -0.37
N LEU A 162 -0.63 4.43 0.24
CA LEU A 162 -1.83 3.91 -0.40
C LEU A 162 -3.02 4.82 -0.09
N ALA A 163 -3.90 5.01 -1.06
CA ALA A 163 -5.12 5.78 -0.90
C ALA A 163 -6.26 4.89 -0.40
N PHE A 164 -7.10 5.41 0.49
CA PHE A 164 -8.30 4.76 1.01
C PHE A 164 -9.50 5.70 0.89
N ALA A 165 -10.67 5.23 1.33
CA ALA A 165 -11.88 6.02 1.29
C ALA A 165 -11.69 7.39 1.95
N GLY A 166 -12.36 8.42 1.43
CA GLY A 166 -12.38 9.77 1.99
C GLY A 166 -11.06 10.56 1.95
N LEU A 167 -10.06 10.10 1.20
CA LEU A 167 -8.80 10.82 1.02
C LEU A 167 -9.00 12.20 0.41
N ASN A 168 -9.77 12.34 -0.68
CA ASN A 168 -9.86 13.58 -1.44
C ASN A 168 -10.40 14.76 -0.59
N PRO A 169 -11.48 14.60 0.20
CA PRO A 169 -11.92 15.63 1.14
C PRO A 169 -10.89 15.96 2.24
N ASN A 170 -10.12 14.96 2.68
CA ASN A 170 -9.10 15.11 3.72
C ASN A 170 -7.77 15.66 3.21
N ALA A 171 -7.49 15.59 1.91
CA ALA A 171 -6.23 16.00 1.30
C ALA A 171 -5.73 17.38 1.78
N PRO A 172 -6.56 18.44 1.89
CA PRO A 172 -6.11 19.76 2.37
C PRO A 172 -5.67 19.79 3.84
N LEU A 173 -6.04 18.78 4.63
CA LEU A 173 -5.78 18.63 6.07
C LEU A 173 -4.63 17.65 6.37
N LEU A 174 -4.21 16.84 5.39
CA LEU A 174 -3.12 15.88 5.55
C LEU A 174 -1.83 16.56 6.06
N GLY A 175 -1.22 15.94 7.07
CA GLY A 175 -0.03 16.45 7.77
C GLY A 175 -0.28 17.62 8.75
N GLU A 176 -1.53 18.11 8.87
CA GLU A 176 -1.96 19.00 9.98
C GLU A 176 -2.68 18.25 11.09
N ILE A 177 -3.26 17.11 10.75
CA ILE A 177 -4.04 16.24 11.63
C ILE A 177 -3.36 14.87 11.57
N ASP A 178 -2.95 14.36 12.73
CA ASP A 178 -2.53 12.97 12.91
C ASP A 178 -3.81 12.23 13.36
N THR A 179 -4.61 11.81 12.39
CA THR A 179 -5.80 10.98 12.64
C THR A 179 -5.51 9.58 12.15
N ASP A 180 -5.83 8.58 12.96
CA ASP A 180 -5.68 7.15 12.62
C ASP A 180 -6.54 6.67 11.42
N ASN A 181 -7.27 7.57 10.76
CA ASN A 181 -8.12 7.30 9.60
C ASN A 181 -8.30 8.59 8.80
N ASP A 182 -7.27 8.99 8.05
CA ASP A 182 -7.31 10.18 7.20
C ASP A 182 -7.49 9.85 5.71
N GLY A 183 -7.55 8.55 5.39
CA GLY A 183 -7.68 8.04 4.04
C GLY A 183 -6.33 7.77 3.38
N VAL A 184 -5.22 7.86 4.11
CA VAL A 184 -3.87 7.60 3.62
C VAL A 184 -3.16 6.60 4.52
N LEU A 185 -2.68 5.50 3.94
CA LEU A 185 -1.75 4.61 4.65
C LEU A 185 -0.34 4.81 4.10
N THR A 186 0.51 5.53 4.85
CA THR A 186 1.92 5.71 4.50
C THR A 186 2.75 4.46 4.79
N ALA A 187 3.87 4.31 4.09
CA ALA A 187 4.82 3.25 4.39
C ALA A 187 5.37 3.33 5.83
N MET A 188 5.40 4.51 6.45
CA MET A 188 5.74 4.66 7.86
C MET A 188 4.67 4.06 8.78
N GLU A 189 3.39 4.28 8.49
CA GLU A 189 2.30 3.71 9.28
C GLU A 189 2.25 2.20 9.15
N VAL A 190 2.53 1.66 7.95
CA VAL A 190 2.67 0.21 7.75
C VAL A 190 3.71 -0.40 8.70
N LEU A 191 4.84 0.28 8.97
CA LEU A 191 5.85 -0.22 9.93
C LEU A 191 5.34 -0.33 11.37
N SER A 192 4.25 0.37 11.67
CA SER A 192 3.61 0.37 12.99
C SER A 192 2.60 -0.78 13.14
N LEU A 193 2.20 -1.40 12.02
CA LEU A 193 1.30 -2.55 12.02
C LEU A 193 2.02 -3.79 12.51
N ASN A 194 1.27 -4.70 13.13
CA ASN A 194 1.75 -6.03 13.45
C ASN A 194 1.01 -7.05 12.59
N LEU A 195 1.65 -7.44 11.48
CA LEU A 195 1.16 -8.41 10.50
C LEU A 195 1.92 -9.74 10.61
N THR A 196 2.58 -9.99 11.76
CA THR A 196 3.29 -11.25 12.04
C THR A 196 2.34 -12.43 11.88
N GLY A 197 2.65 -13.34 10.95
CA GLY A 197 1.81 -14.50 10.62
C GLY A 197 0.97 -14.32 9.36
N THR A 198 0.91 -13.12 8.78
CA THR A 198 0.32 -12.89 7.44
C THR A 198 1.21 -13.54 6.38
N ARG A 199 0.69 -14.54 5.66
CA ARG A 199 1.44 -15.30 4.65
C ARG A 199 1.71 -14.47 3.41
N LEU A 200 0.70 -13.72 2.98
CA LEU A 200 0.73 -13.05 1.70
C LEU A 200 0.02 -11.69 1.74
N VAL A 201 0.73 -10.64 1.33
CA VAL A 201 0.13 -9.35 0.96
C VAL A 201 0.21 -9.17 -0.54
N ILE A 202 -0.89 -8.74 -1.16
CA ILE A 202 -0.96 -8.36 -2.57
C ILE A 202 -1.31 -6.88 -2.64
N LEU A 203 -0.43 -6.09 -3.24
CA LEU A 203 -0.61 -4.67 -3.52
C LEU A 203 -0.88 -4.52 -5.01
N SER A 204 -2.16 -4.57 -5.40
CA SER A 204 -2.64 -4.14 -6.72
C SER A 204 -2.80 -2.62 -6.71
N ALA A 205 -1.68 -1.94 -6.46
CA ALA A 205 -1.63 -0.50 -6.29
C ALA A 205 -0.46 0.07 -7.07
N CYS A 206 -0.78 0.73 -8.17
CA CYS A 206 0.21 1.32 -9.06
C CYS A 206 0.64 2.69 -8.51
N GLU A 207 1.89 3.08 -8.73
CA GLU A 207 2.39 4.42 -8.36
C GLU A 207 1.79 5.48 -9.30
N THR A 208 0.51 5.81 -9.11
CA THR A 208 -0.17 6.84 -9.86
C THR A 208 -0.21 8.11 -9.04
N GLY A 209 0.72 9.04 -9.30
CA GLY A 209 0.58 10.39 -8.75
C GLY A 209 1.84 11.22 -8.75
N LEU A 210 1.94 12.12 -9.73
CA LEU A 210 2.74 13.38 -9.72
C LEU A 210 4.04 13.46 -10.55
N GLY A 211 4.24 12.57 -11.53
CA GLY A 211 5.21 12.75 -12.64
C GLY A 211 6.60 12.14 -12.40
N GLU A 212 7.39 12.05 -13.48
CA GLU A 212 8.64 11.26 -13.63
C GLU A 212 9.06 10.46 -12.39
N ILE A 213 8.72 9.17 -12.42
CA ILE A 213 9.23 8.13 -11.52
C ILE A 213 10.75 8.16 -11.63
N HIS A 214 11.42 8.73 -10.64
CA HIS A 214 12.87 8.57 -10.49
C HIS A 214 13.12 7.57 -9.37
N GLU A 215 13.88 6.54 -9.75
CA GLU A 215 14.60 5.59 -8.90
C GLU A 215 13.78 4.99 -7.75
N GLY A 216 13.02 3.92 -8.05
CA GLY A 216 12.87 2.71 -7.22
C GLY A 216 12.79 2.82 -5.69
N GLU A 217 12.47 3.94 -5.08
CA GLU A 217 12.46 4.09 -3.61
C GLU A 217 11.04 3.96 -3.05
N GLY A 218 10.02 4.35 -3.82
CA GLY A 218 8.60 4.28 -3.44
C GLY A 218 8.09 2.84 -3.29
N VAL A 219 8.14 2.07 -4.38
CA VAL A 219 7.81 0.62 -4.39
C VAL A 219 8.62 -0.14 -3.34
N TYR A 220 9.90 0.20 -3.16
CA TYR A 220 10.73 -0.45 -2.15
C TYR A 220 10.33 -0.04 -0.74
N GLY A 221 9.89 1.19 -0.53
CA GLY A 221 9.40 1.71 0.75
C GLY A 221 8.19 0.93 1.24
N LEU A 222 7.10 0.91 0.48
CA LEU A 222 5.86 0.20 0.86
C LEU A 222 6.10 -1.30 1.01
N ARG A 223 6.74 -1.93 0.01
CA ARG A 223 7.02 -3.37 0.05
C ARG A 223 7.85 -3.74 1.28
N ARG A 224 8.92 -2.98 1.55
CA ARG A 224 9.77 -3.22 2.71
C ARG A 224 8.99 -3.01 4.00
N SER A 225 8.15 -1.99 4.09
CA SER A 225 7.36 -1.75 5.29
C SER A 225 6.45 -2.93 5.63
N PHE A 226 5.77 -3.53 4.65
CA PHE A 226 4.96 -4.74 4.89
C PHE A 226 5.82 -5.92 5.34
N GLN A 227 7.00 -6.12 4.74
CA GLN A 227 7.92 -7.18 5.18
C GLN A 227 8.41 -6.97 6.63
N GLU A 228 8.75 -5.73 7.00
CA GLU A 228 9.19 -5.39 8.36
C GLU A 228 8.04 -5.45 9.37
N ALA A 229 6.79 -5.22 8.94
CA ALA A 229 5.58 -5.42 9.74
C ALA A 229 5.26 -6.89 10.04
N GLY A 230 5.99 -7.84 9.43
CA GLY A 230 5.90 -9.27 9.75
C GLY A 230 5.29 -10.15 8.65
N VAL A 231 5.00 -9.60 7.47
CA VAL A 231 4.45 -10.35 6.33
C VAL A 231 5.52 -11.25 5.71
N ASP A 232 5.16 -12.51 5.42
CA ASP A 232 6.09 -13.48 4.84
C ASP A 232 6.41 -13.21 3.37
N SER A 233 5.39 -12.91 2.58
CA SER A 233 5.53 -12.58 1.16
C SER A 233 4.66 -11.40 0.74
N VAL A 234 5.21 -10.54 -0.11
CA VAL A 234 4.53 -9.39 -0.68
C VAL A 234 4.58 -9.50 -2.21
N ILE A 235 3.43 -9.41 -2.85
CA ILE A 235 3.26 -9.21 -4.30
C ILE A 235 2.91 -7.74 -4.51
N ASN A 236 3.61 -7.05 -5.41
CA ASN A 236 3.30 -5.66 -5.76
C ASN A 236 3.28 -5.46 -7.28
N SER A 237 2.43 -4.57 -7.77
CA SER A 237 2.50 -4.09 -9.15
C SER A 237 3.60 -3.02 -9.31
N PHE A 238 4.09 -2.84 -10.53
CA PHE A 238 5.07 -1.81 -10.90
C PHE A 238 4.46 -0.69 -11.77
N TRP A 239 3.42 -0.99 -12.53
CA TRP A 239 2.74 -0.04 -13.41
C TRP A 239 1.26 -0.38 -13.50
N GLU A 240 0.48 0.59 -13.95
CA GLU A 240 -0.95 0.43 -14.23
C GLU A 240 -1.16 -0.51 -15.41
N VAL A 241 -1.89 -1.60 -15.15
CA VAL A 241 -2.25 -2.62 -16.14
C VAL A 241 -3.72 -2.44 -16.48
N SER A 242 -4.12 -2.89 -17.66
CA SER A 242 -5.54 -3.05 -18.02
C SER A 242 -6.29 -3.85 -16.95
N ASP A 243 -7.45 -3.33 -16.51
CA ASP A 243 -8.34 -3.96 -15.53
C ASP A 243 -8.58 -5.45 -15.86
N ASP A 244 -8.97 -5.77 -17.09
CA ASP A 244 -9.21 -7.15 -17.54
C ASP A 244 -7.98 -8.06 -17.42
N GLY A 245 -6.79 -7.53 -17.68
CA GLY A 245 -5.54 -8.28 -17.60
C GLY A 245 -5.16 -8.61 -16.16
N THR A 246 -5.32 -7.64 -15.26
CA THR A 246 -5.09 -7.83 -13.81
C THR A 246 -6.11 -8.80 -13.24
N GLN A 247 -7.39 -8.64 -13.55
CA GLN A 247 -8.46 -9.54 -13.11
C GLN A 247 -8.17 -10.98 -13.53
N LEU A 248 -7.79 -11.20 -14.79
CA LEU A 248 -7.45 -12.54 -15.28
C LEU A 248 -6.23 -13.13 -14.56
N LEU A 249 -5.16 -12.35 -14.39
CA LEU A 249 -3.95 -12.80 -13.69
C LEU A 249 -4.27 -13.19 -12.25
N MET A 250 -5.00 -12.34 -11.51
CA MET A 250 -5.34 -12.58 -10.12
C MET A 250 -6.29 -13.74 -9.96
N THR A 251 -7.30 -13.87 -10.82
CA THR A 251 -8.20 -15.04 -10.84
C THR A 251 -7.41 -16.34 -10.94
N LYS A 252 -6.51 -16.43 -11.93
CA LYS A 252 -5.66 -17.61 -12.15
C LYS A 252 -4.68 -17.85 -11.00
N PHE A 253 -4.14 -16.79 -10.44
CA PHE A 253 -3.24 -16.86 -9.30
C PHE A 253 -3.94 -17.40 -8.05
N TYR A 254 -5.09 -16.83 -7.68
CA TYR A 254 -5.86 -17.24 -6.51
C TYR A 254 -6.40 -18.66 -6.64
N ASP A 255 -6.94 -19.03 -7.81
CA ASP A 255 -7.42 -20.40 -8.05
C ASP A 255 -6.34 -21.44 -7.71
N LYS A 256 -5.12 -21.22 -8.22
CA LYS A 256 -3.96 -22.09 -7.97
C LYS A 256 -3.45 -22.01 -6.54
N TYR A 257 -3.34 -20.80 -6.00
CA TYR A 257 -2.78 -20.60 -4.67
C TYR A 257 -3.66 -21.24 -3.60
N LEU A 258 -4.97 -21.10 -3.72
CA LEU A 258 -5.95 -21.70 -2.80
C LEU A 258 -6.06 -23.22 -2.96
N ASP A 259 -5.66 -23.78 -4.10
CA ASP A 259 -5.47 -25.24 -4.29
C ASP A 259 -4.20 -25.79 -3.63
N GLY A 260 -3.46 -24.95 -2.90
CA GLY A 260 -2.27 -25.34 -2.14
C GLY A 260 -0.97 -25.27 -2.93
N ILE A 261 -0.99 -24.74 -4.17
CA ILE A 261 0.24 -24.49 -4.93
C ILE A 261 0.99 -23.32 -4.26
N PRO A 262 2.30 -23.44 -3.98
CA PRO A 262 3.06 -22.36 -3.35
C PRO A 262 2.94 -21.04 -4.15
N PRO A 263 2.87 -19.87 -3.48
CA PRO A 263 2.54 -18.61 -4.14
C PRO A 263 3.39 -18.27 -5.37
N ARG A 264 4.70 -18.57 -5.33
CA ARG A 264 5.60 -18.30 -6.47
C ARG A 264 5.30 -19.18 -7.67
N GLU A 265 4.93 -20.43 -7.42
CA GLU A 265 4.60 -21.39 -8.47
C GLU A 265 3.22 -21.06 -9.04
N ALA A 266 2.24 -20.77 -8.19
CA ALA A 266 0.92 -20.28 -8.61
C ALA A 266 1.02 -19.04 -9.51
N MET A 267 1.82 -18.05 -9.11
CA MET A 267 2.05 -16.83 -9.90
C MET A 267 2.77 -17.13 -11.22
N ARG A 268 3.74 -18.06 -11.21
CA ARG A 268 4.44 -18.46 -12.44
C ARG A 268 3.49 -19.14 -13.42
N GLU A 269 2.69 -20.10 -12.95
CA GLU A 269 1.73 -20.82 -13.79
C GLU A 269 0.67 -19.89 -14.36
N ALA A 270 0.10 -19.00 -13.54
CA ALA A 270 -0.87 -18.01 -13.99
C ALA A 270 -0.33 -17.15 -15.15
N ARG A 271 0.95 -16.73 -15.07
CA ARG A 271 1.60 -15.98 -16.17
C ARG A 271 1.83 -16.83 -17.40
N LEU A 272 2.24 -18.09 -17.25
CA LEU A 272 2.45 -18.99 -18.38
C LEU A 272 1.15 -19.21 -19.15
N GLU A 273 0.02 -19.39 -18.45
CA GLU A 273 -1.30 -19.48 -19.09
C GLU A 273 -1.68 -18.18 -19.84
N MET A 274 -1.34 -17.01 -19.31
CA MET A 274 -1.55 -15.74 -20.02
C MET A 274 -0.66 -15.59 -21.24
N VAL A 275 0.58 -16.10 -21.19
CA VAL A 275 1.50 -16.12 -22.34
C VAL A 275 0.95 -16.97 -23.49
N GLU A 276 0.24 -18.05 -23.19
CA GLU A 276 -0.36 -18.94 -24.17
C GLU A 276 -1.62 -18.36 -24.85
N ASP A 277 -2.34 -17.44 -24.20
CA ASP A 277 -3.46 -16.71 -24.81
C ASP A 277 -2.94 -15.51 -25.60
N PHE A 278 -3.16 -15.52 -26.92
CA PHE A 278 -2.70 -14.45 -27.82
C PHE A 278 -3.16 -13.05 -27.37
N ARG A 279 -4.32 -12.92 -26.71
CA ARG A 279 -4.87 -11.65 -26.21
C ARG A 279 -4.05 -11.08 -25.06
N TRP A 280 -3.44 -11.95 -24.25
CA TRP A 280 -2.77 -11.60 -22.99
C TRP A 280 -1.26 -11.86 -23.01
N SER A 281 -0.74 -12.35 -24.15
CA SER A 281 0.65 -12.75 -24.33
C SER A 281 1.68 -11.64 -24.10
N SER A 282 1.28 -10.38 -24.24
CA SER A 282 2.15 -9.22 -24.02
C SER A 282 2.64 -9.15 -22.56
N PRO A 283 3.95 -9.00 -22.31
CA PRO A 283 4.51 -8.80 -20.97
C PRO A 283 3.91 -7.63 -20.19
N PHE A 284 3.28 -6.69 -20.89
CA PHE A 284 2.54 -5.59 -20.26
C PHE A 284 1.47 -6.08 -19.26
N TYR A 285 0.80 -7.20 -19.54
CA TYR A 285 -0.28 -7.73 -18.69
C TYR A 285 0.24 -8.58 -17.53
N TRP A 286 1.13 -9.52 -17.80
CA TRP A 286 1.57 -10.52 -16.80
C TRP A 286 2.89 -10.15 -16.10
N GLY A 287 3.65 -9.20 -16.65
CA GLY A 287 4.96 -8.78 -16.16
C GLY A 287 4.91 -7.67 -15.10
N ALA A 288 3.73 -7.09 -14.86
CA ALA A 288 3.57 -5.95 -13.98
C ALA A 288 3.74 -6.27 -12.49
N PHE A 289 3.55 -7.52 -12.10
CA PHE A 289 3.64 -7.94 -10.71
C PHE A 289 5.00 -8.57 -10.40
N ALA A 290 5.55 -8.28 -9.24
CA ALA A 290 6.67 -9.02 -8.66
C ALA A 290 6.32 -9.51 -7.27
N MET A 291 6.90 -10.65 -6.92
CA MET A 291 6.78 -11.23 -5.59
C MET A 291 8.12 -11.20 -4.89
N VAL A 292 8.14 -10.77 -3.63
CA VAL A 292 9.27 -10.92 -2.73
C VAL A 292 8.78 -11.38 -1.37
N GLY A 293 9.43 -12.43 -0.87
CA GLY A 293 9.13 -12.99 0.43
C GLY A 293 10.13 -14.04 0.81
N ARG A 294 9.93 -14.65 1.97
CA ARG A 294 10.67 -15.85 2.39
C ARG A 294 10.33 -17.01 1.45
N ARG A 295 11.33 -17.79 1.07
CA ARG A 295 11.12 -18.93 0.17
C ARG A 295 10.69 -20.11 1.02
N GLU A 296 9.42 -20.51 0.87
CA GLU A 296 8.89 -21.80 1.34
C GLU A 296 9.59 -22.95 0.62
#